data_AF-A0A7J4FX31-F1
#
_entry.id   AF-A0A7J4FX31-F1
#
_cell.length_a   1.000
_cell.length_b   1.000
_cell.length_c   1.000
_cell.angle_alpha   90.00
_cell.angle_beta   90.00
_cell.angle_gamma   90.00
#
_symmetry.space_group_name_H-M   'P 1'
#
loop_
_entity.id
_entity.type
_entity.pdbx_description
1 polymer ?
#
loop_
_entity_poly.entity_id
_entity_poly.type
_entity_poly.pdbx_seq_one_letter_code
_entity_poly.pdbx_strand_id
1 'polypeptide(L)'
;MESDETRELIEKYALQNAVKYGKAPKAGAVLGKVLGEHPNLRKDAKRVASLVDEVLSGLRGDPEIWKQRLSEIAPELIEEIGE
;
A
#
# COMPACT_ATOMS: atom_id res chain seq x y z
N MET A 1 7.81 15.13 -8.03
CA MET A 1 6.65 15.47 -7.19
C MET A 1 5.56 14.41 -7.38
N GLU A 2 5.01 14.15 -8.58
CA GLU A 2 3.98 13.10 -8.79
C GLU A 2 4.38 11.65 -8.44
N SER A 3 5.67 11.30 -8.56
CA SER A 3 6.13 9.93 -8.26
C SER A 3 6.26 9.64 -6.77
N ASP A 4 6.44 10.67 -5.93
CA ASP A 4 6.54 10.51 -4.48
C ASP A 4 5.16 10.25 -3.89
N GLU A 5 4.17 11.07 -4.26
CA GLU A 5 2.77 10.90 -3.82
C GLU A 5 2.21 9.52 -4.20
N THR A 6 2.53 9.03 -5.40
CA THR A 6 2.11 7.69 -5.84
C THR A 6 2.80 6.60 -5.01
N ARG A 7 4.06 6.81 -4.61
CA ARG A 7 4.83 5.85 -3.80
C ARG A 7 4.28 5.78 -2.38
N GLU A 8 4.00 6.93 -1.76
CA GLU A 8 3.35 7.02 -0.44
C GLU A 8 1.98 6.34 -0.45
N LEU A 9 1.21 6.56 -1.53
CA LEU A 9 -0.07 5.89 -1.74
C LEU A 9 0.06 4.36 -1.83
N ILE A 10 1.08 3.88 -2.53
CA ILE A 10 1.35 2.44 -2.62
C ILE A 10 1.78 1.90 -1.26
N GLU A 11 2.65 2.61 -0.53
CA GLU A 11 3.15 2.20 0.78
C GLU A 11 2.01 2.07 1.79
N LYS A 12 1.09 3.04 1.86
CA LYS A 12 -0.06 2.97 2.78
C LYS A 12 -0.95 1.76 2.50
N TYR A 13 -1.25 1.47 1.24
CA TYR A 13 -2.10 0.33 0.89
C TYR A 13 -1.37 -1.01 1.00
N ALA A 14 -0.05 -1.03 0.81
CA ALA A 14 0.79 -2.19 1.07
C ALA A 14 0.80 -2.51 2.57
N LEU A 15 1.03 -1.53 3.43
CA LEU A 15 0.98 -1.70 4.87
C LEU A 15 -0.43 -2.12 5.33
N GLN A 16 -1.49 -1.49 4.80
CA GLN A 16 -2.87 -1.89 5.09
C GLN A 16 -3.13 -3.35 4.73
N ASN A 17 -2.70 -3.79 3.55
CA ASN A 17 -2.82 -5.18 3.13
C ASN A 17 -2.04 -6.10 4.08
N ALA A 18 -0.84 -5.71 4.47
CA ALA A 18 0.04 -6.52 5.30
C ALA A 18 -0.51 -6.70 6.72
N VAL A 19 -1.01 -5.62 7.32
CA VAL A 19 -1.66 -5.61 8.64
C VAL A 19 -2.95 -6.41 8.62
N LYS A 20 -3.81 -6.19 7.62
CA LYS A 20 -5.11 -6.85 7.48
C LYS A 20 -4.99 -8.38 7.43
N TYR A 21 -3.97 -8.88 6.73
CA TYR A 21 -3.78 -10.33 6.55
C TYR A 21 -2.68 -10.93 7.43
N GLY A 22 -1.95 -10.10 8.20
CA GLY A 22 -0.80 -10.51 9.00
C GLY A 22 0.31 -11.18 8.18
N LYS A 23 0.46 -10.81 6.91
CA LYS A 23 1.39 -11.44 5.95
C LYS A 23 1.99 -10.38 5.04
N ALA A 24 3.10 -10.71 4.37
CA ALA A 24 3.69 -9.81 3.39
C ALA A 24 2.64 -9.35 2.34
N PRO A 25 2.63 -8.06 1.98
CA PRO A 25 1.64 -7.52 1.07
C PRO A 25 1.75 -8.14 -0.32
N LYS A 26 0.61 -8.38 -0.95
CA LYS A 26 0.54 -8.96 -2.30
C LYS A 26 0.44 -7.87 -3.35
N ALA A 27 1.37 -7.84 -4.30
CA ALA A 27 1.42 -6.84 -5.37
C ALA A 27 0.08 -6.65 -6.09
N GLY A 28 -0.59 -7.75 -6.46
CA GLY A 28 -1.90 -7.70 -7.12
C GLY A 28 -3.00 -7.08 -6.25
N ALA A 29 -3.00 -7.33 -4.94
CA ALA A 29 -3.99 -6.77 -4.03
C ALA A 29 -3.76 -5.27 -3.82
N VAL A 30 -2.49 -4.86 -3.65
CA VAL A 30 -2.10 -3.45 -3.50
C VAL A 30 -2.39 -2.67 -4.77
N LEU A 31 -1.98 -3.19 -5.93
CA LEU A 31 -2.27 -2.58 -7.23
C LEU A 31 -3.78 -2.44 -7.45
N GLY A 32 -4.56 -3.47 -7.13
CA GLY A 32 -6.03 -3.44 -7.23
C GLY A 32 -6.65 -2.34 -6.37
N LYS A 33 -6.21 -2.21 -5.10
CA LYS A 33 -6.69 -1.14 -4.20
C LYS A 33 -6.30 0.24 -4.73
N VAL A 34 -5.04 0.45 -5.12
CA VAL A 34 -4.56 1.73 -5.69
C VAL A 34 -5.39 2.14 -6.91
N LEU A 35 -5.59 1.24 -7.88
CA LEU A 35 -6.34 1.53 -9.11
C LEU A 35 -7.85 1.59 -8.90
N GLY A 36 -8.37 1.01 -7.81
CA GLY A 36 -9.75 1.10 -7.38
C GLY A 36 -10.06 2.50 -6.84
N GLU A 37 -9.25 2.94 -5.87
CA GLU A 37 -9.39 4.23 -5.18
C GLU A 37 -8.97 5.42 -6.07
N HIS A 38 -7.98 5.21 -6.95
CA HIS A 38 -7.46 6.25 -7.85
C HIS A 38 -7.60 5.81 -9.31
N PRO A 39 -8.80 5.91 -9.90
CA PRO A 39 -9.04 5.51 -11.29
C PRO A 39 -8.18 6.28 -12.30
N ASN A 40 -7.75 7.50 -11.98
CA ASN A 40 -6.83 8.30 -12.80
C ASN A 40 -5.48 7.61 -13.04
N LEU A 41 -5.05 6.73 -12.14
CA LEU A 41 -3.80 5.98 -12.26
C LEU A 41 -3.91 4.76 -13.19
N ARG A 42 -5.13 4.37 -13.61
CA ARG A 42 -5.34 3.24 -14.53
C ARG A 42 -4.68 3.47 -15.89
N LYS A 43 -4.62 4.73 -16.34
CA LYS A 43 -3.92 5.10 -17.58
C LYS A 43 -2.41 4.79 -17.52
N ASP A 44 -1.86 4.76 -16.31
CA ASP A 44 -0.45 4.50 -16.00
C ASP A 44 -0.26 3.17 -15.25
N ALA A 45 -1.21 2.22 -15.36
CA ALA A 45 -1.22 0.99 -14.56
C ALA A 45 0.09 0.18 -14.61
N LYS A 46 0.79 0.16 -15.75
CA LYS A 46 2.11 -0.50 -15.88
C LYS A 46 3.19 0.17 -15.02
N ARG A 47 3.20 1.51 -15.00
CA ARG A 47 4.12 2.29 -14.16
C ARG A 47 3.80 2.07 -12.68
N VAL A 48 2.53 2.13 -12.31
CA VAL A 48 2.07 1.88 -10.95
C VAL A 48 2.45 0.46 -10.51
N ALA A 49 2.25 -0.54 -11.35
CA ALA A 49 2.63 -1.92 -11.04
C ALA A 49 4.14 -2.06 -10.77
N SER A 50 4.99 -1.34 -11.52
CA SER A 50 6.44 -1.34 -11.30
C SER A 50 6.79 -0.70 -9.95
N LEU A 51 6.17 0.45 -9.64
CA LEU A 51 6.35 1.13 -8.35
C LEU A 51 5.85 0.28 -7.17
N VAL A 52 4.75 -0.48 -7.37
CA VAL A 52 4.24 -1.43 -6.36
C VAL A 52 5.31 -2.46 -6.05
N ASP A 53 5.91 -3.08 -7.06
CA ASP A 53 6.95 -4.08 -6.85
C ASP A 53 8.17 -3.49 -6.12
N GLU A 54 8.60 -2.28 -6.51
CA GLU A 54 9.70 -1.58 -5.84
C GLU A 54 9.40 -1.30 -4.37
N VAL A 55 8.21 -0.79 -4.03
CA VAL A 55 7.81 -0.50 -2.65
C VAL A 55 7.71 -1.79 -1.82
N LEU A 56 7.10 -2.83 -2.38
CA LEU A 56 6.98 -4.14 -1.72
C LEU A 56 8.34 -4.78 -1.48
N SER A 57 9.29 -4.60 -2.40
CA SER A 57 10.65 -5.12 -2.24
C SER A 57 11.39 -4.48 -1.05
N GLY A 58 11.09 -3.20 -0.75
CA GLY A 58 11.64 -2.45 0.37
C GLY A 58 10.90 -2.66 1.69
N LEU A 59 9.66 -3.13 1.65
CA LEU A 59 8.90 -3.48 2.85
C LEU A 59 9.50 -4.73 3.51
N ARG A 60 9.94 -4.56 4.75
CA ARG A 60 10.49 -5.58 5.63
C ARG A 60 9.86 -5.42 7.00
N GLY A 61 9.68 -6.52 7.73
CA GLY A 61 9.14 -6.52 9.08
C GLY A 61 8.00 -7.51 9.26
N ASP A 62 7.29 -7.31 10.36
CA ASP A 62 6.25 -8.19 10.88
C ASP A 62 4.94 -7.40 11.08
N PRO A 63 3.80 -8.07 11.34
CA PRO A 63 2.50 -7.42 11.49
C PRO A 63 2.45 -6.27 12.50
N GLU A 64 3.22 -6.35 13.59
CA GLU A 64 3.32 -5.26 14.57
C GLU A 64 4.02 -4.02 14.01
N ILE A 65 5.14 -4.20 13.31
CA ILE A 65 5.91 -3.11 12.67
C ILE A 65 5.04 -2.44 11.61
N TRP A 66 4.37 -3.24 10.77
CA TRP A 66 3.50 -2.69 9.74
C TRP A 66 2.33 -1.93 10.33
N LYS A 67 1.75 -2.41 11.43
CA LYS A 67 0.65 -1.74 12.12
C LYS A 67 1.09 -0.41 12.71
N GLN A 68 2.26 -0.39 13.37
CA GLN A 68 2.84 0.84 13.90
C GLN A 68 3.09 1.84 12.78
N ARG A 69 3.76 1.42 11.70
CA ARG A 69 4.07 2.28 10.56
C ARG A 69 2.80 2.82 9.88
N LEU A 70 1.81 1.96 9.69
CA LEU A 70 0.52 2.35 9.12
C LEU A 70 -0.20 3.37 10.00
N SER A 71 -0.15 3.21 11.32
CA SER A 71 -0.73 4.18 12.27
C SER A 71 -0.03 5.54 12.26
N GLU A 72 1.24 5.61 11.87
CA GLU A 72 1.97 6.88 11.73
C GLU A 72 1.60 7.63 10.45
N ILE A 73 1.36 6.90 9.35
CA ILE A 73 1.15 7.51 8.02
C ILE A 73 -0.33 7.66 7.65
N ALA A 74 -1.18 6.73 8.08
CA ALA A 74 -2.59 6.63 7.69
C ALA A 74 -3.39 5.87 8.77
N PRO A 75 -3.56 6.47 9.97
CA PRO A 75 -4.31 5.85 11.07
C PRO A 75 -5.76 5.50 10.67
N GLU A 76 -6.38 6.24 9.75
CA GLU A 76 -7.72 5.96 9.24
C GLU A 76 -7.82 4.58 8.56
N LEU A 77 -6.73 4.08 7.98
CA LEU A 77 -6.70 2.76 7.35
C LEU A 77 -6.60 1.62 8.38
N ILE A 78 -6.14 1.90 9.60
CA ILE A 78 -6.17 0.95 10.72
C ILE A 78 -7.61 0.76 11.18
N GLU A 79 -8.38 1.84 11.25
CA GLU A 79 -9.80 1.81 11.61
C GLU A 79 -10.60 0.98 10.59
N GLU A 80 -10.35 1.18 9.27
CA GLU A 80 -10.97 0.39 8.19
C GLU A 80 -10.66 -1.12 8.25
N ILE A 81 -9.58 -1.55 8.92
CA ILE A 81 -9.27 -2.97 9.12
C ILE A 81 -10.05 -3.58 10.28
N GLY A 82 -10.39 -2.77 11.29
CA GLY A 82 -11.05 -3.20 12.52
C GLY A 82 -12.57 -3.31 12.43
N GLU A 83 -13.19 -2.68 11.43
CA GLU A 83 -14.60 -2.84 11.03
C GLU A 83 -14.84 -4.05 10.12
#